data_AF-A0A946MHG5-F1
#
_entry.id   AF-A0A946MHG5-F1
#
_cell.length_a   1.000
_cell.length_b   1.000
_cell.length_c   1.000
_cell.angle_alpha   90.00
_cell.angle_beta   90.00
_cell.angle_gamma   90.00
#
_symmetry.space_group_name_H-M   'P 1'
#
loop_
_entity.id
_entity.type
_entity.pdbx_description
1 polymer ?
#
loop_
_entity_poly.entity_id
_entity_poly.type
_entity_poly.pdbx_seq_one_letter_code
_entity_poly.pdbx_strand_id
1 'polypeptide(L)'
;INPVKGIEMPPWPGSKESAQMPPLTPELCYRFVLSNPNVHLALTGPKNREQLKMNFRAVQQGALAQEELDWIRQYGQLIRSKKKFDYIK
;
A
#
# COMPACT_ATOMS: atom_id res chain seq x y z
N ILE A 1 -10.16 -12.16 3.08
CA ILE A 1 -10.38 -13.46 2.41
C ILE A 1 -9.85 -14.52 3.35
N ASN A 2 -10.73 -15.29 3.98
CA ASN A 2 -10.26 -16.47 4.72
C ASN A 2 -9.65 -17.43 3.69
N PRO A 3 -8.51 -18.08 3.99
CA PRO A 3 -8.01 -19.12 3.11
C PRO A 3 -9.11 -20.15 2.89
N VAL A 4 -9.34 -20.50 1.62
CA VAL A 4 -10.35 -21.49 1.25
C VAL A 4 -9.94 -22.82 1.89
N LYS A 5 -10.85 -23.46 2.63
CA LYS A 5 -10.56 -24.76 3.25
C LYS A 5 -10.04 -25.74 2.18
N GLY A 6 -8.87 -26.32 2.40
CA GLY A 6 -8.24 -27.27 1.49
C GLY A 6 -7.31 -26.66 0.44
N ILE A 7 -7.15 -25.33 0.39
CA ILE A 7 -6.14 -24.67 -0.45
C ILE A 7 -5.05 -24.12 0.47
N GLU A 8 -3.91 -24.79 0.48
CA GLU A 8 -2.71 -24.29 1.14
C GLU A 8 -2.10 -23.19 0.26
N MET A 9 -2.22 -21.94 0.70
CA MET A 9 -1.55 -20.84 0.00
C MET A 9 -0.07 -20.90 0.36
N PRO A 10 0.85 -21.02 -0.63
CA PRO A 10 2.26 -20.92 -0.34
C PRO A 10 2.55 -19.55 0.31
N PRO A 11 3.53 -19.48 1.22
CA PRO A 11 3.93 -18.20 1.79
C PRO A 11 4.28 -17.24 0.64
N TRP A 12 3.85 -15.98 0.79
CA TRP A 12 4.21 -14.95 -0.18
C TRP A 12 5.74 -14.96 -0.38
N PRO A 13 6.26 -15.01 -1.61
CA PRO A 13 7.69 -15.17 -1.87
C PRO A 13 8.53 -13.95 -1.42
N GLY A 14 7.89 -12.89 -0.92
CA GLY A 14 8.58 -11.74 -0.38
C GLY A 14 9.48 -12.08 0.82
N SER A 15 10.61 -11.38 0.90
CA SER A 15 11.54 -11.48 2.02
C SER A 15 10.84 -11.23 3.36
N LYS A 16 11.16 -12.04 4.38
CA LYS A 16 10.76 -11.76 5.78
C LYS A 16 11.54 -10.60 6.41
N GLU A 17 12.54 -10.08 5.70
CA GLU A 17 13.32 -8.92 6.12
C GLU A 17 12.45 -7.67 6.16
N SER A 18 12.52 -6.94 7.26
CA SER A 18 11.90 -5.63 7.36
C SER A 18 12.54 -4.70 6.34
N ALA A 19 11.71 -3.99 5.57
CA ALA A 19 12.21 -2.90 4.75
C ALA A 19 12.93 -1.90 5.67
N GLN A 20 14.16 -1.49 5.31
CA GLN A 20 14.92 -0.46 6.05
C GLN A 20 14.16 0.87 6.15
N MET A 21 13.21 1.10 5.24
CA MET A 21 12.29 2.23 5.25
C MET A 21 10.91 1.80 5.74
N PRO A 22 10.26 2.58 6.61
CA PRO A 22 8.93 2.24 7.11
C PRO A 22 7.94 2.06 5.95
N PRO A 23 7.00 1.10 6.03
CA PRO A 23 5.98 0.96 5.02
C PRO A 23 5.07 2.20 5.00
N LEU A 24 4.60 2.58 3.81
CA LEU A 24 3.55 3.61 3.70
C LEU A 24 2.30 3.16 4.45
N THR A 25 1.67 4.11 5.15
CA THR A 25 0.40 3.85 5.83
C THR A 25 -0.73 3.71 4.81
N PRO A 26 -1.81 2.96 5.13
CA PRO A 26 -2.98 2.88 4.26
C PRO A 26 -3.56 4.25 3.89
N GLU A 27 -3.56 5.19 4.82
CA GLU A 27 -4.00 6.57 4.62
C GLU A 27 -3.25 7.27 3.49
N LEU A 28 -1.91 7.24 3.54
CA LEU A 28 -1.07 7.83 2.49
C LEU A 28 -1.28 7.13 1.15
N CYS A 29 -1.40 5.79 1.15
CA CYS A 29 -1.64 5.02 -0.08
C CYS A 29 -2.95 5.40 -0.77
N TYR A 30 -4.07 5.52 -0.03
CA TYR A 30 -5.36 5.88 -0.61
C TYR A 30 -5.37 7.32 -1.12
N ARG A 31 -4.87 8.27 -0.33
CA ARG A 31 -4.82 9.68 -0.74
C ARG A 31 -3.89 9.88 -1.94
N PHE A 32 -2.75 9.20 -1.97
CA PHE A 32 -1.82 9.23 -3.12
C PHE A 32 -2.46 8.68 -4.39
N VAL A 33 -3.03 7.47 -4.35
CA VAL A 33 -3.53 6.81 -5.56
C VAL A 33 -4.74 7.56 -6.14
N LEU A 34 -5.62 8.07 -5.28
CA LEU A 34 -6.82 8.83 -5.67
C LEU A 34 -6.53 10.29 -6.05
N SER A 35 -5.30 10.77 -5.82
CA SER A 35 -4.86 12.08 -6.35
C SER A 35 -4.52 12.01 -7.85
N ASN A 36 -4.39 10.82 -8.44
CA ASN A 36 -4.16 10.66 -9.88
C ASN A 36 -5.49 10.69 -10.63
N PRO A 37 -5.71 11.63 -11.57
CA PRO A 37 -6.97 11.73 -12.31
C PRO A 37 -7.29 10.50 -13.17
N ASN A 38 -6.31 9.63 -13.44
CA ASN A 38 -6.51 8.38 -14.18
C ASN A 38 -7.01 7.22 -13.29
N VAL A 39 -7.02 7.39 -11.97
CA VAL A 39 -7.48 6.38 -11.01
C VAL A 39 -8.87 6.76 -10.51
N HIS A 40 -9.84 5.91 -10.82
CA HIS A 40 -11.24 6.18 -10.50
C HIS A 40 -11.71 5.45 -9.22
N LEU A 41 -11.03 4.37 -8.83
CA LEU A 41 -11.43 3.50 -7.72
C LEU A 41 -10.21 2.86 -7.05
N ALA A 42 -10.23 2.80 -5.72
CA ALA A 42 -9.31 2.01 -4.91
C ALA A 42 -10.08 0.98 -4.08
N LEU A 43 -9.83 -0.30 -4.33
CA LEU A 43 -10.43 -1.39 -3.54
C LEU A 43 -9.66 -1.57 -2.24
N THR A 44 -10.37 -1.48 -1.11
CA THR A 44 -9.76 -1.60 0.22
C THR A 44 -10.01 -2.99 0.82
N GLY A 45 -9.04 -3.52 1.56
CA GLY A 45 -9.15 -4.82 2.25
C GLY A 45 -9.06 -4.73 3.78
N PRO A 46 -9.90 -3.91 4.46
CA PRO A 46 -9.85 -3.79 5.91
C PRO A 46 -10.25 -5.11 6.60
N LYS A 47 -9.55 -5.48 7.66
CA LYS A 47 -9.84 -6.68 8.47
C LYS A 47 -11.05 -6.49 9.38
N ASN A 48 -11.35 -5.26 9.78
CA ASN A 48 -12.42 -4.91 10.72
C ASN A 48 -13.03 -3.54 10.42
N ARG A 49 -14.08 -3.20 11.15
CA ARG A 49 -14.86 -1.97 10.96
C ARG A 49 -14.05 -0.72 11.31
N GLU A 50 -13.15 -0.82 12.27
CA GLU A 50 -12.28 0.27 12.71
C GLU A 50 -11.33 0.68 11.59
N GLN A 51 -10.69 -0.30 10.93
CA GLN A 51 -9.84 -0.06 9.77
C GLN A 51 -10.64 0.55 8.61
N LEU A 52 -11.86 0.07 8.36
CA LEU A 52 -12.73 0.67 7.35
C LEU A 52 -13.03 2.15 7.66
N LYS A 53 -13.34 2.48 8.91
CA LYS A 53 -13.54 3.88 9.34
C LYS A 53 -12.28 4.73 9.15
N MET A 54 -11.09 4.18 9.41
CA MET A 54 -9.82 4.86 9.14
C MET A 54 -9.63 5.15 7.65
N ASN A 55 -9.93 4.17 6.79
CA ASN A 55 -9.87 4.37 5.33
C ASN A 55 -10.80 5.49 4.87
N PHE A 56 -12.02 5.58 5.40
CA PHE A 56 -12.94 6.67 5.06
C PHE A 56 -12.41 8.03 5.51
N ARG A 57 -11.89 8.13 6.74
CA ARG A 57 -11.29 9.38 7.24
C ARG A 57 -10.13 9.84 6.37
N ALA A 58 -9.28 8.92 5.92
CA ALA A 58 -8.18 9.22 5.02
C ALA A 58 -8.67 9.84 3.70
N VAL A 59 -9.68 9.23 3.06
CA VAL A 59 -10.23 9.76 1.79
C VAL A 59 -10.89 11.12 1.98
N GLN A 60 -11.56 11.36 3.12
CA GLN A 60 -12.19 12.65 3.43
C GLN A 60 -11.19 13.81 3.58
N GLN A 61 -9.92 13.54 3.89
CA GLN A 61 -8.88 14.56 3.92
C GLN A 61 -8.47 15.04 2.51
N GLY A 62 -8.93 14.38 1.44
CA GLY A 62 -8.64 14.76 0.07
C GLY A 62 -7.21 14.45 -0.36
N ALA A 63 -6.77 15.16 -1.39
CA ALA A 63 -5.44 14.98 -1.97
C ALA A 63 -4.33 15.27 -0.95
N LEU A 64 -3.16 14.67 -1.18
CA LEU A 64 -1.96 14.96 -0.41
C LEU A 64 -1.42 16.36 -0.75
N ALA A 65 -0.77 16.99 0.23
CA ALA A 65 0.01 18.19 -0.03
C ALA A 65 1.18 17.89 -0.99
N GLN A 66 1.71 18.92 -1.63
CA GLN A 66 2.74 18.76 -2.65
C GLN A 66 4.01 18.10 -2.07
N GLU A 67 4.38 18.48 -0.85
CA GLU A 67 5.54 17.93 -0.13
C GLU A 67 5.35 16.43 0.18
N GLU A 68 4.14 16.03 0.56
CA GLU A 68 3.79 14.63 0.81
C GLU A 68 3.84 13.81 -0.48
N LEU A 69 3.31 14.36 -1.59
CA LEU A 69 3.36 13.72 -2.91
C LEU A 69 4.80 13.47 -3.36
N ASP A 70 5.67 14.47 -3.20
CA ASP A 70 7.06 14.37 -3.64
C ASP A 70 7.85 13.37 -2.79
N TRP A 71 7.61 13.35 -1.48
CA TRP A 71 8.18 12.33 -0.61
C TRP A 71 7.73 10.91 -0.99
N ILE A 72 6.44 10.68 -1.26
CA ILE A 72 5.93 9.36 -1.69
C ILE A 72 6.52 8.96 -3.05
N ARG A 73 6.71 9.91 -3.98
CA ARG A 73 7.35 9.63 -5.27
C ARG A 73 8.81 9.21 -5.10
N GLN A 74 9.56 9.88 -4.23
CA GLN A 74 10.93 9.50 -3.88
C GLN A 74 10.96 8.11 -3.22
N TYR A 75 10.03 7.85 -2.29
CA TYR A 75 9.85 6.53 -1.69
C TYR A 75 9.66 5.45 -2.76
N GLY A 76 8.76 5.68 -3.72
CA GLY A 76 8.51 4.74 -4.84
C GLY A 76 9.73 4.52 -5.73
N GLN A 77 10.54 5.55 -5.98
CA GLN A 77 11.79 5.42 -6.73
C GLN A 77 12.82 4.55 -6.01
N LEU A 78 12.95 4.70 -4.68
CA LEU A 78 13.85 3.89 -3.85
C LEU A 78 13.44 2.41 -3.80
N ILE A 79 12.14 2.13 -3.80
CA ILE A 79 11.65 0.74 -3.88
C ILE A 79 11.90 0.16 -5.28
N ARG A 80 11.63 0.92 -6.34
CA ARG A 80 11.81 0.47 -7.73
C ARG A 80 13.27 0.25 -8.12
N SER A 81 14.20 0.94 -7.48
CA SER A 81 15.65 0.76 -7.73
C SER A 81 16.18 -0.56 -7.18
N LYS A 82 15.47 -1.22 -6.24
CA LYS A 82 15.76 -2.61 -5.84
C LYS A 82 15.36 -3.56 -6.97
N LYS A 83 16.23 -4.50 -7.33
CA LYS A 83 16.03 -5.33 -8.54
C LYS A 83 14.85 -6.28 -8.34
N LYS A 84 14.08 -6.47 -9.43
CA LYS A 84 12.86 -7.30 -9.53
C LYS A 84 13.03 -8.77 -9.09
N PHE A 85 14.28 -9.24 -8.94
CA PHE A 85 14.64 -10.61 -8.56
C PHE A 85 15.07 -10.79 -7.10
N ASP A 86 15.11 -9.73 -6.29
CA ASP A 86 15.50 -9.85 -4.86
C ASP A 86 14.44 -10.58 -4.01
N TYR A 87 13.24 -10.81 -4.56
CA TYR A 87 12.13 -11.55 -3.93
C TYR A 87 12.04 -13.02 -4.38
N ILE A 88 13.04 -13.52 -5.12
CA ILE A 88 13.16 -14.94 -5.49
C ILE A 88 14.55 -15.38 -5.03
N LYS A 89 14.66 -15.79 -3.77
CA LYS A 89 15.77 -16.59 -3.25
C LYS A 89 15.23 -17.75 -2.45
#